data_AF-A0A350PH41-F1
#
_entry.id   AF-A0A350PH41-F1
#
_cell.length_a   1.000
_cell.length_b   1.000
_cell.length_c   1.000
_cell.angle_alpha   90.00
_cell.angle_beta   90.00
_cell.angle_gamma   90.00
#
_symmetry.space_group_name_H-M   'P 1'
#
loop_
_entity.id
_entity.type
_entity.pdbx_description
1 polymer ?
#
loop_
_entity_poly.entity_id
_entity_poly.type
_entity_poly.pdbx_seq_one_letter_code
_entity_poly.pdbx_strand_id
1 'polypeptide(L)'
;MNRYNIGLLIAALFTFMSCSGNTETANNAGYVTLLGNDTLAVETFEKTNASISAKVVLRSPRTTLKSYELSLTESGGINEMTIKDYDLDNGFDSKGTVERSYIKSGDSLVVSILTNDGTY
;
A
#
# COMPACT_ATOMS: atom_id res chain seq x y z
N MET A 1 1.58 54.03 4.61
CA MET A 1 1.14 52.70 5.10
C MET A 1 2.15 52.22 6.14
N ASN A 2 1.71 52.05 7.39
CA ASN A 2 2.58 51.86 8.56
C ASN A 2 3.41 50.57 8.46
N ARG A 3 4.70 50.68 8.79
CA ARG A 3 5.69 49.57 8.83
C ARG A 3 5.24 48.40 9.72
N TYR A 4 4.35 48.67 10.68
CA TYR A 4 3.72 47.68 11.56
C TYR A 4 2.72 46.75 10.85
N ASN A 5 2.05 47.20 9.79
CA ASN A 5 1.05 46.38 9.08
C ASN A 5 1.69 45.31 8.18
N ILE A 6 2.92 45.55 7.70
CA ILE A 6 3.66 44.59 6.87
C ILE A 6 4.18 43.44 7.74
N GLY A 7 4.66 43.73 8.95
CA GLY A 7 5.14 42.69 9.89
C GLY A 7 4.02 41.74 10.33
N LEU A 8 2.82 42.26 10.58
CA LEU A 8 1.65 41.45 10.94
C LEU A 8 1.22 40.51 9.79
N LEU A 9 1.30 40.99 8.54
CA LEU A 9 0.90 40.23 7.35
C LEU A 9 1.90 39.11 7.04
N ILE A 10 3.19 39.35 7.24
CA ILE A 10 4.24 38.33 7.09
C ILE A 10 4.10 37.26 8.18
N ALA A 11 3.89 37.65 9.45
CA ALA A 11 3.68 36.69 10.53
C ALA A 11 2.44 35.81 10.30
N ALA A 12 1.34 36.39 9.81
CA ALA A 12 0.14 35.63 9.46
C ALA A 12 0.41 34.61 8.34
N LEU A 13 1.16 34.98 7.29
CA LEU A 13 1.48 34.10 6.18
C LEU A 13 2.29 32.85 6.61
N PHE A 14 3.22 33.00 7.57
CA PHE A 14 3.99 31.87 8.10
C PHE A 14 3.15 30.91 8.96
N THR A 15 2.11 31.40 9.65
CA THR A 15 1.23 30.52 10.45
C THR A 15 0.36 29.60 9.60
N PHE A 16 -0.02 30.00 8.39
CA PHE A 16 -0.81 29.15 7.47
C PHE A 16 0.02 28.03 6.82
N MET A 17 1.33 28.23 6.61
CA MET A 17 2.20 27.17 6.06
C MET A 17 2.55 26.09 7.08
N SER A 18 2.53 26.40 8.38
CA SER A 18 2.86 25.45 9.46
C SER A 18 1.83 24.33 9.65
N CYS A 19 0.61 24.47 9.12
CA CYS A 19 -0.47 23.48 9.27
C CYS A 19 -0.58 22.50 8.09
N SER A 20 0.34 22.57 7.11
CA SER A 20 0.38 21.66 5.96
C SER A 20 1.28 20.44 6.20
N GLY A 21 1.58 20.14 7.46
CA GLY A 21 2.17 18.86 7.86
C GLY A 21 1.10 17.78 7.81
N ASN A 22 0.75 17.31 6.61
CA ASN A 22 0.15 15.99 6.45
C ASN A 22 1.19 14.97 6.94
N THR A 23 1.23 14.72 8.24
CA THR A 23 1.89 13.53 8.77
C THR A 23 1.07 12.38 8.22
N GLU A 24 1.52 11.77 7.11
CA GLU A 24 1.00 10.49 6.68
C GLU A 24 1.22 9.51 7.82
N THR A 25 0.17 9.28 8.61
CA THR A 25 0.22 8.34 9.72
C THR A 25 0.18 6.95 9.11
N ALA A 26 1.36 6.38 8.86
CA ALA A 26 1.50 4.98 8.51
C ALA A 26 1.08 4.12 9.71
N ASN A 27 0.01 3.36 9.54
CA ASN A 27 -0.47 2.40 10.52
C ASN A 27 0.06 1.01 10.13
N ASN A 28 0.92 0.47 10.99
CA ASN A 28 1.53 -0.83 10.78
C ASN A 28 0.86 -1.89 11.65
N ALA A 29 0.60 -3.06 11.08
CA ALA A 29 0.06 -4.21 11.79
C ALA A 29 0.71 -5.50 11.29
N GLY A 30 0.69 -6.54 12.14
CA GLY A 30 1.12 -7.87 11.77
C GLY A 30 0.17 -8.92 12.34
N TYR A 31 -0.07 -9.97 11.57
CA TYR A 31 -0.95 -11.07 11.95
C TYR A 31 -0.24 -12.40 11.75
N VAL A 32 -0.47 -13.32 12.68
CA VAL A 32 -0.04 -14.71 12.59
C VAL A 32 -1.29 -15.57 12.66
N THR A 33 -1.56 -16.29 11.58
CA THR A 33 -2.69 -17.22 11.50
C THR A 33 -2.19 -18.63 11.83
N LEU A 34 -2.82 -19.28 12.80
CA LEU A 34 -2.50 -20.65 13.21
C LEU A 34 -3.57 -21.63 12.74
N LEU A 35 -3.15 -22.85 12.40
CA LEU A 35 -4.01 -24.02 12.25
C LEU A 35 -3.63 -25.01 13.37
N GLY A 36 -4.39 -25.02 14.46
CA GLY A 36 -3.96 -25.70 15.68
C GLY A 36 -2.69 -25.04 16.23
N ASN A 37 -1.59 -25.80 16.27
CA ASN A 37 -0.28 -25.31 16.71
C ASN A 37 0.64 -24.90 15.55
N ASP A 38 0.22 -25.12 14.30
CA ASP A 38 1.04 -24.82 13.13
C ASP A 38 0.79 -23.40 12.64
N THR A 39 1.85 -22.66 12.31
CA THR A 39 1.71 -21.37 11.62
C THR A 39 1.33 -21.58 10.16
N LEU A 40 0.14 -21.12 9.82
CA LEU A 40 -0.43 -21.18 8.47
C LEU A 40 -0.03 -19.96 7.64
N ALA A 41 -0.09 -18.77 8.24
CA ALA A 41 0.27 -17.53 7.56
C ALA A 41 0.93 -16.52 8.51
N VAL A 42 1.83 -15.72 7.96
CA VAL A 42 2.39 -14.53 8.60
C VAL A 42 2.21 -13.37 7.64
N GLU A 43 1.62 -12.30 8.13
CA GLU A 43 1.24 -11.14 7.33
C GLU A 43 1.71 -9.87 8.00
N THR A 44 2.26 -8.94 7.23
CA THR A 44 2.57 -7.58 7.67
C THR A 44 1.83 -6.61 6.77
N PHE A 45 1.28 -5.55 7.36
CA PHE A 45 0.50 -4.55 6.67
C PHE A 45 1.00 -3.15 7.03
N GLU A 46 1.03 -2.28 6.04
CA GLU A 46 1.22 -0.85 6.20
C GLU A 46 0.07 -0.13 5.51
N LYS A 47 -0.64 0.73 6.24
CA LYS A 47 -1.72 1.55 5.70
C LYS A 47 -1.42 3.02 5.87
N THR A 48 -1.52 3.77 4.79
CA THR A 48 -1.52 5.24 4.78
C THR A 48 -2.91 5.75 4.40
N ASN A 49 -3.04 7.05 4.17
CA ASN A 49 -4.28 7.62 3.63
C ASN A 49 -4.49 7.27 2.14
N ALA A 50 -3.40 7.03 1.41
CA ALA A 50 -3.42 6.81 -0.04
C ALA A 50 -3.13 5.36 -0.46
N SER A 51 -2.70 4.50 0.47
CA SER A 51 -2.28 3.15 0.14
C SER A 51 -2.47 2.14 1.26
N ILE A 52 -2.55 0.88 0.88
CA ILE A 52 -2.39 -0.28 1.75
C ILE A 52 -1.37 -1.20 1.09
N SER A 53 -0.32 -1.57 1.81
CA SER A 53 0.60 -2.61 1.36
C SER A 53 0.60 -3.79 2.32
N ALA A 54 0.86 -4.98 1.80
CA ALA A 54 1.00 -6.18 2.61
C ALA A 54 2.10 -7.11 2.07
N LYS A 55 2.78 -7.80 2.97
CA LYS A 55 3.64 -8.95 2.66
C LYS A 55 3.11 -10.18 3.40
N VAL A 56 2.89 -11.25 2.67
CA VAL A 56 2.22 -12.45 3.16
C VAL A 56 3.07 -13.68 2.85
N VAL A 57 3.37 -14.44 3.90
CA VAL A 57 3.89 -15.80 3.81
C VAL A 57 2.73 -16.73 4.11
N LEU A 58 2.32 -17.55 3.14
CA LEU A 58 1.24 -18.53 3.30
C LEU A 58 1.77 -19.94 3.06
N ARG A 59 1.45 -20.88 3.96
CA ARG A 59 1.89 -22.29 3.89
C ARG A 59 0.69 -23.23 3.72
N SER A 60 0.13 -23.32 2.49
CA SER A 60 -0.91 -24.33 2.17
C SER A 60 -1.15 -24.46 0.65
N PRO A 61 -0.98 -25.64 0.02
CA PRO A 61 -0.23 -26.82 0.49
C PRO A 61 1.30 -26.62 0.42
N ARG A 62 1.76 -25.53 -0.18
CA ARG A 62 3.18 -25.14 -0.28
C ARG A 62 3.37 -23.74 0.30
N THR A 63 4.60 -23.38 0.64
CA THR A 63 4.95 -22.02 1.04
C THR A 63 4.95 -21.11 -0.19
N THR A 64 4.27 -19.97 -0.08
CA THR A 64 4.23 -18.91 -1.09
C THR A 64 4.48 -17.56 -0.43
N LEU A 65 5.11 -16.65 -1.15
CA LEU A 65 5.41 -15.30 -0.71
C LEU A 65 4.73 -14.35 -1.67
N LYS A 66 3.76 -13.59 -1.18
CA LYS A 66 3.07 -12.59 -2.00
C LYS A 66 3.17 -11.22 -1.38
N SER A 67 3.28 -10.20 -2.22
CA SER A 67 3.06 -8.82 -1.81
C SER A 67 1.84 -8.26 -2.51
N TYR A 68 1.18 -7.36 -1.80
CA TYR A 68 0.00 -6.65 -2.25
C TYR A 68 0.29 -5.16 -2.12
N GLU A 69 0.05 -4.41 -3.18
CA GLU A 69 0.17 -2.95 -3.20
C GLU A 69 -1.16 -2.40 -3.70
N LEU A 70 -1.91 -1.74 -2.82
CA LEU A 70 -3.19 -1.10 -3.13
C LEU A 70 -3.02 0.42 -3.08
N SER A 71 -3.49 1.11 -4.10
CA SER A 71 -3.72 2.56 -4.06
C SER A 71 -5.19 2.86 -3.79
N LEU A 72 -5.44 3.91 -3.00
CA LEU A 72 -6.76 4.32 -2.57
C LEU A 72 -7.15 5.65 -3.21
N THR A 73 -8.45 5.83 -3.44
CA THR A 73 -9.04 7.13 -3.75
C THR A 73 -9.07 8.02 -2.50
N GLU A 74 -9.29 9.32 -2.65
CA GLU A 74 -9.46 10.24 -1.51
C GLU A 74 -10.60 9.85 -0.56
N SER A 75 -11.64 9.17 -1.09
CA SER A 75 -12.74 8.61 -0.30
C SER A 75 -12.41 7.29 0.40
N GLY A 76 -11.20 6.76 0.24
CA GLY A 76 -10.75 5.48 0.80
C GLY A 76 -11.17 4.24 0.01
N GLY A 77 -11.75 4.40 -1.18
CA GLY A 77 -12.05 3.29 -2.09
C GLY A 77 -10.79 2.77 -2.79
N ILE A 78 -10.83 1.56 -3.33
CA ILE A 78 -9.70 1.01 -4.09
C ILE A 78 -9.64 1.69 -5.47
N ASN A 79 -8.47 2.19 -5.83
CA ASN A 79 -8.18 2.72 -7.15
C ASN A 79 -7.45 1.67 -8.02
N GLU A 80 -6.36 1.12 -7.49
CA GLU A 80 -5.57 0.08 -8.14
C GLU A 80 -5.05 -0.93 -7.10
N MET A 81 -4.83 -2.17 -7.51
CA MET A 81 -4.16 -3.19 -6.72
C MET A 81 -3.21 -4.00 -7.59
N THR A 82 -1.98 -4.20 -7.13
CA THR A 82 -0.99 -5.09 -7.75
C THR A 82 -0.66 -6.23 -6.79
N ILE A 83 -0.56 -7.45 -7.34
CA ILE A 83 -0.12 -8.66 -6.63
C ILE A 83 1.18 -9.14 -7.26
N LYS A 84 2.21 -9.30 -6.44
CA LYS A 84 3.49 -9.88 -6.86
C LYS A 84 3.74 -11.20 -6.14
N ASP A 85 4.21 -12.19 -6.87
CA ASP A 85 4.72 -13.46 -6.34
C ASP A 85 6.24 -13.40 -6.21
N TYR A 86 6.80 -14.03 -5.19
CA TYR A 86 8.22 -14.04 -4.90
C TYR A 86 8.72 -15.48 -4.75
N ASP A 87 9.93 -15.70 -5.23
CA ASP A 87 10.62 -16.97 -5.03
C ASP A 87 11.07 -17.13 -3.57
N LEU A 88 11.19 -18.38 -3.13
CA LEU A 88 11.58 -18.71 -1.76
C LEU A 88 13.07 -18.50 -1.49
N ASP A 89 13.91 -18.52 -2.53
CA ASP A 89 15.37 -18.47 -2.39
C ASP A 89 15.84 -17.05 -2.05
N ASN A 90 15.22 -16.03 -2.66
CA ASN A 90 15.55 -14.62 -2.47
C ASN A 90 14.52 -13.87 -1.61
N GLY A 91 13.33 -14.45 -1.39
CA GLY A 91 12.29 -13.86 -0.55
C GLY A 91 11.80 -12.49 -1.05
N PHE A 92 11.39 -11.63 -0.13
CA PHE A 92 10.87 -10.29 -0.45
C PHE A 92 11.94 -9.28 -0.87
N ASP A 93 13.22 -9.67 -0.90
CA ASP A 93 14.31 -8.82 -1.35
C ASP A 93 14.48 -8.89 -2.89
N SER A 94 13.84 -9.86 -3.55
CA SER A 94 13.75 -9.90 -5.01
C SER A 94 12.71 -8.90 -5.54
N LYS A 95 12.68 -8.68 -6.86
CA LYS A 95 11.69 -7.77 -7.47
C LYS A 95 10.26 -8.33 -7.41
N GLY A 96 10.12 -9.64 -7.22
CA GLY A 96 8.88 -10.36 -7.45
C GLY A 96 8.44 -10.35 -8.92
N THR A 97 7.43 -11.15 -9.23
CA THR A 97 6.78 -11.22 -10.55
C THR A 97 5.35 -10.72 -10.41
N VAL A 98 4.95 -9.71 -11.19
CA VAL A 98 3.56 -9.23 -11.20
C VAL A 98 2.66 -10.32 -11.76
N GLU A 99 1.88 -10.95 -10.90
CA GLU A 99 0.94 -12.00 -11.25
C GLU A 99 -0.40 -11.40 -11.71
N ARG A 100 -0.82 -10.31 -11.06
CA ARG A 100 -2.14 -9.75 -11.27
C ARG A 100 -2.20 -8.27 -10.94
N SER A 101 -3.00 -7.53 -11.69
CA SER A 101 -3.40 -6.17 -11.34
C SER A 101 -4.91 -5.98 -11.47
N TYR A 102 -5.43 -5.04 -10.70
CA TYR A 102 -6.82 -4.60 -10.71
C TYR A 102 -6.84 -3.09 -10.83
N ILE A 103 -7.60 -2.55 -11.79
CA ILE A 103 -7.72 -1.10 -12.00
C ILE A 103 -9.20 -0.75 -12.08
N LYS A 104 -9.64 0.20 -11.27
CA LYS A 104 -11.01 0.71 -11.34
C LYS A 104 -11.22 1.51 -12.63
N SER A 105 -12.32 1.27 -13.33
CA SER A 105 -12.73 2.01 -14.52
C SER A 105 -14.23 2.33 -14.46
N GLY A 106 -14.57 3.53 -13.96
CA GLY A 106 -15.95 3.92 -13.69
C GLY A 106 -16.59 2.99 -12.66
N ASP A 107 -17.68 2.33 -13.03
CA ASP A 107 -18.39 1.33 -12.22
C ASP A 107 -17.87 -0.11 -12.45
N SER A 108 -16.80 -0.27 -13.23
CA SER A 108 -16.18 -1.56 -13.56
C SER A 108 -14.80 -1.73 -12.92
N LEU A 109 -14.35 -2.98 -12.86
CA LEU A 109 -12.99 -3.36 -12.46
C LEU A 109 -12.32 -4.09 -13.63
N VAL A 110 -11.19 -3.56 -14.09
CA VAL A 110 -10.34 -4.20 -15.09
C VAL A 110 -9.34 -5.08 -14.37
N VAL A 111 -9.22 -6.34 -14.79
CA VAL A 111 -8.29 -7.31 -14.20
C VAL A 111 -7.32 -7.76 -15.27
N SER A 112 -6.02 -7.60 -15.03
CA SER A 112 -4.97 -8.16 -15.88
C SER A 112 -4.30 -9.29 -15.11
N ILE A 113 -4.12 -10.45 -15.75
CA ILE A 113 -3.54 -11.64 -15.11
C ILE A 113 -2.39 -12.08 -15.99
N LEU A 114 -1.19 -12.18 -15.43
CA LEU A 114 -0.07 -12.79 -16.13
C LEU A 114 -0.40 -14.26 -16.36
N THR A 115 -0.60 -14.64 -17.61
CA THR A 115 -0.83 -16.03 -18.00
C THR A 115 0.49 -16.79 -18.11
N ASN A 116 0.43 -18.13 -18.09
CA ASN A 116 1.62 -18.99 -18.14
C ASN A 116 2.48 -18.80 -19.41
N ASP A 117 1.96 -18.14 -20.44
CA ASP A 117 2.65 -17.80 -21.69
C ASP A 117 3.33 -16.42 -21.67
N GLY A 118 3.27 -15.71 -20.53
CA GLY A 118 3.90 -14.40 -20.35
C GLY A 118 3.11 -13.22 -20.90
N THR A 119 1.83 -13.42 -21.25
CA THR A 119 0.94 -12.35 -21.71
C THR A 119 0.02 -11.85 -20.58
N TYR A 120 -0.56 -10.65 -20.75
CA TYR A 120 -1.43 -9.98 -19.78
C TYR A 120 -2.84 -9.77 -20.36
#